data_AF-A0A816P451-F1
#
_entry.id   AF-A0A816P451-F1
#
_cell.length_a   1.000
_cell.length_b   1.000
_cell.length_c   1.000
_cell.angle_alpha   90.00
_cell.angle_beta   90.00
_cell.angle_gamma   90.00
#
_symmetry.space_group_name_H-M   'P 1'
#
loop_
_entity.id
_entity.type
_entity.pdbx_description
1 polymer ?
#
loop_
_entity_poly.entity_id
_entity_poly.type
_entity_poly.pdbx_seq_one_letter_code
_entity_poly.pdbx_strand_id
1 'polypeptide(L)'
;MSVTAVDVNGDGKLDILVANSGSNKASVLLNKGNGTFSVQTTYSTSTAPGCVASADVNGDGKPDIIVTNAASNNTGVLLNTGNGTFATQRTYSTGYWPGTVVAADVNGDCKPDIILVNYNSNNAGILLNIGNGTFAAQKTYSTGTAPTSVAAADVNGDGKPDIIVASSTLNNVGVLLNTGNGTFFAQTTYSADTVPYCVIVADVNGDGKPDIIVVNNGSDNISVLLNYC
;
A
#
# COMPACT_ATOMS: atom_id res chain seq x y z
N MET A 1 1.14 3.26 -13.26
CA MET A 1 -0.33 3.31 -13.17
C MET A 1 -0.72 2.17 -12.25
N SER A 2 -1.58 2.44 -11.29
CA SER A 2 -2.02 1.48 -10.27
C SER A 2 -3.53 1.57 -10.15
N VAL A 3 -4.15 0.45 -9.80
CA VAL A 3 -5.59 0.30 -9.68
C VAL A 3 -5.90 -0.46 -8.40
N THR A 4 -6.98 -0.10 -7.72
CA THR A 4 -7.58 -0.90 -6.64
C THR A 4 -9.10 -0.91 -6.78
N ALA A 5 -9.74 -1.91 -6.18
CA ALA A 5 -11.19 -2.09 -6.24
C ALA A 5 -11.80 -2.09 -4.83
N VAL A 6 -12.80 -1.25 -4.61
CA VAL A 6 -13.45 -1.05 -3.30
C VAL A 6 -14.82 -0.39 -3.50
N ASP A 7 -15.81 -0.72 -2.68
CA ASP A 7 -17.13 -0.06 -2.70
C ASP A 7 -17.03 1.33 -2.05
N VAL A 8 -17.03 2.39 -2.85
CA VAL A 8 -16.86 3.77 -2.35
C VAL A 8 -18.17 4.52 -2.15
N ASN A 9 -19.30 3.93 -2.53
CA ASN A 9 -20.61 4.57 -2.43
C ASN A 9 -21.60 3.78 -1.54
N GLY A 10 -21.19 2.63 -1.01
CA GLY A 10 -21.98 1.80 -0.10
C GLY A 10 -23.09 1.00 -0.79
N ASP A 11 -23.00 0.77 -2.11
CA ASP A 11 -24.02 0.05 -2.87
C ASP A 11 -23.79 -1.47 -2.95
N GLY A 12 -22.73 -1.96 -2.29
CA GLY A 12 -22.34 -3.36 -2.23
C GLY A 12 -21.55 -3.85 -3.44
N LYS A 13 -21.14 -2.96 -4.36
CA LYS A 13 -20.38 -3.32 -5.56
C LYS A 13 -19.01 -2.68 -5.51
N LEU A 14 -18.00 -3.45 -5.90
CA LEU A 14 -16.64 -2.92 -5.99
C LEU A 14 -16.54 -1.91 -7.14
N ASP A 15 -16.20 -0.68 -6.81
CA ASP A 15 -15.84 0.39 -7.72
C ASP A 15 -14.34 0.35 -8.03
N ILE A 16 -13.89 1.12 -9.03
CA ILE A 16 -12.47 1.17 -9.42
C ILE A 16 -11.87 2.52 -9.04
N LEU A 17 -10.70 2.47 -8.41
CA LEU A 17 -9.83 3.61 -8.13
C LEU A 17 -8.55 3.51 -8.94
N VAL A 18 -8.12 4.59 -9.62
CA VAL A 18 -6.92 4.60 -10.48
C VAL A 18 -6.02 5.78 -10.17
N ALA A 19 -4.71 5.55 -10.06
CA ALA A 19 -3.69 6.61 -10.04
C ALA A 19 -3.23 6.96 -11.47
N ASN A 20 -3.53 8.18 -11.94
CA ASN A 20 -3.26 8.64 -13.29
C ASN A 20 -2.02 9.55 -13.34
N SER A 21 -0.84 8.93 -13.35
CA SER A 21 0.46 9.63 -13.32
C SER A 21 0.57 10.80 -14.30
N GLY A 22 0.19 10.59 -15.57
CA GLY A 22 0.31 11.62 -16.62
C GLY A 22 -0.62 12.83 -16.49
N SER A 23 -1.64 12.77 -15.63
CA SER A 23 -2.61 13.86 -15.46
C SER A 23 -2.65 14.45 -14.04
N ASN A 24 -1.81 13.95 -13.12
CA ASN A 24 -1.80 14.33 -11.71
C ASN A 24 -3.19 14.22 -11.06
N LYS A 25 -3.86 13.08 -11.31
CA LYS A 25 -5.23 12.82 -10.83
C LYS A 25 -5.40 11.40 -10.32
N ALA A 26 -6.34 11.22 -9.39
CA ALA A 26 -6.97 9.94 -9.11
C ALA A 26 -8.33 9.87 -9.84
N SER A 27 -8.66 8.72 -10.43
CA SER A 27 -9.98 8.48 -11.02
C SER A 27 -10.79 7.53 -10.17
N VAL A 28 -12.11 7.76 -10.15
CA VAL A 28 -13.12 6.89 -9.56
C VAL A 28 -14.09 6.48 -10.65
N LEU A 29 -14.31 5.18 -10.81
CA LEU A 29 -15.28 4.63 -11.75
C LEU A 29 -16.28 3.79 -10.97
N LEU A 30 -17.51 4.28 -10.83
CA LEU A 30 -18.56 3.60 -10.10
C LEU A 30 -19.12 2.42 -10.89
N ASN A 31 -19.24 1.27 -10.24
CA ASN A 31 -19.74 0.03 -10.82
C ASN A 31 -21.27 0.03 -10.87
N LYS A 32 -21.83 -0.17 -12.07
CA LYS A 32 -23.29 -0.18 -12.27
C LYS A 32 -23.94 -1.52 -11.94
N GLY A 33 -23.14 -2.57 -11.69
CA GLY A 33 -23.62 -3.92 -11.35
C GLY A 33 -24.04 -4.77 -12.56
N ASN A 34 -23.79 -4.29 -13.78
CA ASN A 34 -24.12 -4.98 -15.03
C ASN A 34 -22.87 -5.20 -15.91
N GLY A 35 -21.69 -5.25 -15.30
CA GLY A 35 -20.40 -5.34 -16.01
C GLY A 35 -19.94 -4.03 -16.66
N THR A 36 -20.61 -2.91 -16.39
CA THR A 36 -20.22 -1.58 -16.89
C THR A 36 -19.95 -0.60 -15.75
N PHE A 37 -19.17 0.43 -16.05
CA PHE A 37 -18.82 1.50 -15.13
C PHE A 37 -19.42 2.84 -15.56
N SER A 38 -19.57 3.76 -14.61
CA SER A 38 -19.85 5.17 -14.88
C SER A 38 -18.65 5.85 -15.54
N VAL A 39 -18.91 7.01 -16.16
CA VAL A 39 -17.82 7.88 -16.63
C VAL A 39 -16.94 8.22 -15.42
N GLN A 40 -15.62 8.22 -15.62
CA GLN A 40 -14.71 8.50 -14.53
C GLN A 40 -14.93 9.89 -13.94
N THR A 41 -14.96 9.97 -12.62
CA THR A 41 -14.82 11.22 -11.88
C THR A 41 -13.37 11.35 -11.46
N THR A 42 -12.76 12.52 -11.64
CA THR A 42 -11.33 12.72 -11.34
C THR A 42 -11.12 13.72 -10.22
N TYR A 43 -10.15 13.43 -9.36
CA TYR A 43 -9.72 14.27 -8.25
C TYR A 43 -8.25 14.66 -8.44
N SER A 44 -7.94 15.94 -8.27
CA SER A 44 -6.56 16.42 -8.36
C SER A 44 -5.70 15.81 -7.25
N THR A 45 -4.49 15.39 -7.61
CA THR A 45 -3.45 14.95 -6.68
C THR A 45 -2.22 15.85 -6.79
N SER A 46 -1.19 15.55 -6.01
CA SER A 46 0.17 16.05 -6.26
C SER A 46 0.78 15.38 -7.51
N THR A 47 2.06 15.66 -7.79
CA THR A 47 2.69 15.33 -9.07
C THR A 47 3.09 13.85 -9.18
N ALA A 48 2.82 13.27 -10.36
CA ALA A 48 3.13 11.89 -10.72
C ALA A 48 2.58 10.87 -9.70
N PRO A 49 1.24 10.80 -9.50
CA PRO A 49 0.64 9.77 -8.66
C PRO A 49 1.01 8.38 -9.21
N GLY A 50 1.61 7.55 -8.35
CA GLY A 50 2.20 6.26 -8.71
C GLY A 50 1.28 5.09 -8.37
N CYS A 51 0.98 4.94 -7.08
CA CYS A 51 0.19 3.85 -6.52
C CYS A 51 -1.04 4.35 -5.77
N VAL A 52 -2.10 3.54 -5.75
CA VAL A 52 -3.35 3.82 -5.02
C VAL A 52 -3.71 2.66 -4.11
N ALA A 53 -4.12 2.99 -2.88
CA ALA A 53 -4.71 2.08 -1.91
C ALA A 53 -6.00 2.69 -1.35
N SER A 54 -6.77 1.90 -0.60
CA SER A 54 -7.98 2.37 0.04
C SER A 54 -8.17 1.74 1.42
N ALA A 55 -8.64 2.55 2.36
CA ALA A 55 -9.02 2.16 3.72
C ALA A 55 -9.87 3.27 4.32
N ASP A 56 -10.74 2.95 5.28
CA ASP A 56 -11.39 3.95 6.14
C ASP A 56 -10.37 4.48 7.14
N VAL A 57 -9.83 5.68 6.90
CA VAL A 57 -8.77 6.25 7.74
C VAL A 57 -9.29 7.29 8.73
N ASN A 58 -10.58 7.62 8.68
CA ASN A 58 -11.22 8.55 9.62
C ASN A 58 -12.23 7.87 10.55
N GLY A 59 -12.51 6.58 10.36
CA GLY A 59 -13.41 5.77 11.18
C GLY A 59 -14.89 6.03 10.91
N ASP A 60 -15.25 6.57 9.74
CA ASP A 60 -16.65 6.90 9.41
C ASP A 60 -17.40 5.79 8.64
N GLY A 61 -16.73 4.66 8.43
CA GLY A 61 -17.25 3.49 7.73
C GLY A 61 -17.16 3.59 6.20
N LYS A 62 -16.52 4.64 5.66
CA LYS A 62 -16.38 4.83 4.22
C LYS A 62 -14.90 4.69 3.81
N PRO A 63 -14.60 3.88 2.79
CA PRO A 63 -13.23 3.74 2.33
C PRO A 63 -12.75 5.03 1.65
N ASP A 64 -11.61 5.54 2.12
CA ASP A 64 -10.91 6.71 1.60
C ASP A 64 -9.87 6.33 0.54
N ILE A 65 -9.36 7.31 -0.21
CA ILE A 65 -8.28 7.09 -1.19
C ILE A 65 -6.94 7.49 -0.59
N ILE A 66 -5.95 6.62 -0.69
CA ILE A 66 -4.55 6.89 -0.37
C ILE A 66 -3.74 6.80 -1.66
N VAL A 67 -2.96 7.83 -1.98
CA VAL A 67 -2.16 7.89 -3.22
C VAL A 67 -0.74 8.36 -2.96
N THR A 68 0.25 7.65 -3.48
CA THR A 68 1.65 8.10 -3.48
C THR A 68 1.91 9.02 -4.66
N ASN A 69 2.59 10.14 -4.44
CA ASN A 69 2.91 11.12 -5.47
C ASN A 69 4.43 11.19 -5.63
N ALA A 70 4.95 10.38 -6.54
CA ALA A 70 6.37 10.05 -6.62
C ALA A 70 7.26 11.29 -6.80
N ALA A 71 6.87 12.19 -7.70
CA ALA A 71 7.67 13.39 -8.00
C ALA A 71 7.52 14.49 -6.93
N SER A 72 6.45 14.45 -6.12
CA SER A 72 6.24 15.40 -5.02
C SER A 72 6.78 14.92 -3.68
N ASN A 73 7.31 13.69 -3.59
CA ASN A 73 7.85 13.09 -2.37
C ASN A 73 6.85 13.18 -1.20
N ASN A 74 5.58 12.87 -1.49
CA ASN A 74 4.52 12.84 -0.51
C ASN A 74 3.55 11.69 -0.79
N THR A 75 2.80 11.31 0.23
CA THR A 75 1.55 10.55 0.09
C THR A 75 0.39 11.49 0.35
N GLY A 76 -0.77 11.25 -0.26
CA GLY A 76 -1.95 12.05 0.01
C GLY A 76 -3.19 11.22 0.20
N VAL A 77 -4.11 11.80 0.98
CA VAL A 77 -5.35 11.18 1.43
C VAL A 77 -6.50 12.03 0.93
N LEU A 78 -7.48 11.41 0.28
CA LEU A 78 -8.73 12.03 -0.12
C LEU A 78 -9.85 11.32 0.65
N LEU A 79 -10.49 12.06 1.57
CA LEU A 79 -11.54 11.50 2.40
C LEU A 79 -12.84 11.35 1.62
N ASN A 80 -13.50 10.21 1.76
CA ASN A 80 -14.77 9.91 1.13
C ASN A 80 -15.91 10.64 1.83
N THR A 81 -16.79 11.26 1.05
CA THR A 81 -17.94 12.01 1.58
C THR A 81 -19.22 11.15 1.66
N GLY A 82 -19.21 9.94 1.10
CA GLY A 82 -20.25 8.92 1.29
C GLY A 82 -21.16 8.63 0.10
N ASN A 83 -20.81 9.11 -1.09
CA ASN A 83 -21.55 8.85 -2.33
C ASN A 83 -20.61 8.60 -3.52
N GLY A 84 -19.42 8.05 -3.25
CA GLY A 84 -18.37 7.89 -4.23
C GLY A 84 -17.69 9.22 -4.63
N THR A 85 -17.85 10.28 -3.83
CA THR A 85 -17.14 11.54 -4.02
C THR A 85 -16.21 11.87 -2.87
N PHE A 86 -15.10 12.56 -3.18
CA PHE A 86 -13.98 12.73 -2.27
C PHE A 86 -13.64 14.20 -2.03
N ALA A 87 -13.20 14.50 -0.81
CA ALA A 87 -12.67 15.80 -0.43
C ALA A 87 -11.32 16.09 -1.12
N THR A 88 -10.88 17.34 -1.04
CA THR A 88 -9.57 17.75 -1.55
C THR A 88 -8.45 17.00 -0.83
N GLN A 89 -7.41 16.62 -1.58
CA GLN A 89 -6.28 15.88 -1.05
C GLN A 89 -5.59 16.61 0.11
N ARG A 90 -5.34 15.90 1.20
CA ARG A 90 -4.39 16.28 2.25
C ARG A 90 -3.09 15.51 2.04
N THR A 91 -1.95 16.18 2.11
CA THR A 91 -0.64 15.58 1.81
C THR A 91 0.23 15.43 3.05
N TYR A 92 1.05 14.40 3.06
CA TYR A 92 2.03 14.09 4.09
C TYR A 92 3.39 13.82 3.45
N SER A 93 4.41 14.55 3.90
CA SER A 93 5.78 14.37 3.40
C SER A 93 6.28 12.95 3.63
N THR A 94 6.99 12.40 2.65
CA THR A 94 7.62 11.09 2.72
C THR A 94 9.11 11.19 2.39
N GLY A 95 9.78 10.05 2.24
CA GLY A 95 11.06 9.97 1.54
C GLY A 95 10.91 10.23 0.03
N TYR A 96 12.04 10.11 -0.66
CA TYR A 96 12.14 10.39 -2.09
C TYR A 96 11.53 9.28 -2.94
N TRP A 97 10.72 9.68 -3.90
CA TRP A 97 10.08 8.80 -4.88
C TRP A 97 9.26 7.67 -4.22
N PRO A 98 8.20 8.02 -3.47
CA PRO A 98 7.34 7.02 -2.86
C PRO A 98 6.69 6.13 -3.93
N GLY A 99 6.78 4.82 -3.72
CA GLY A 99 6.32 3.76 -4.62
C GLY A 99 4.96 3.20 -4.20
N THR A 100 4.88 1.88 -4.04
CA THR A 100 3.65 1.22 -3.57
C THR A 100 3.25 1.66 -2.18
N VAL A 101 1.94 1.62 -1.92
CA VAL A 101 1.34 1.96 -0.63
C VAL A 101 0.29 0.92 -0.27
N VAL A 102 0.21 0.59 1.02
CA VAL A 102 -0.82 -0.26 1.62
C VAL A 102 -1.31 0.40 2.91
N ALA A 103 -2.47 -0.04 3.39
CA ALA A 103 -3.03 0.40 4.66
C ALA A 103 -3.24 -0.81 5.58
N ALA A 104 -2.76 -0.73 6.81
CA ALA A 104 -2.92 -1.76 7.83
C ALA A 104 -2.76 -1.14 9.22
N ASP A 105 -3.46 -1.65 10.22
CA ASP A 105 -3.22 -1.27 11.62
C ASP A 105 -1.94 -1.97 12.10
N VAL A 106 -0.86 -1.19 12.29
CA VAL A 106 0.43 -1.73 12.73
C VAL A 106 0.74 -1.41 14.20
N ASN A 107 -0.18 -0.72 14.89
CA ASN A 107 0.01 -0.32 16.29
C ASN A 107 -1.07 -0.86 17.25
N GLY A 108 -2.06 -1.59 16.73
CA GLY A 108 -3.11 -2.24 17.48
C GLY A 108 -4.22 -1.31 17.97
N ASP A 109 -4.36 -0.11 17.40
CA ASP A 109 -5.35 0.89 17.83
C ASP A 109 -6.64 0.87 16.99
N CYS A 110 -6.79 -0.12 16.11
CA CYS A 110 -7.91 -0.35 15.20
C CYS A 110 -8.09 0.74 14.14
N LYS A 111 -7.04 1.51 13.84
CA LYS A 111 -7.06 2.50 12.74
C LYS A 111 -6.03 2.10 11.69
N PRO A 112 -6.41 2.01 10.42
CA PRO A 112 -5.44 1.73 9.37
C PRO A 112 -4.38 2.83 9.28
N ASP A 113 -3.11 2.43 9.45
CA ASP A 113 -1.93 3.25 9.22
C ASP A 113 -1.53 3.22 7.74
N ILE A 114 -0.73 4.19 7.29
CA ILE A 114 -0.18 4.19 5.92
C ILE A 114 1.23 3.61 5.93
N ILE A 115 1.44 2.60 5.09
CA ILE A 115 2.74 1.95 4.87
C ILE A 115 3.12 2.10 3.40
N LEU A 116 4.31 2.60 3.12
CA LEU A 116 4.82 2.76 1.75
C LEU A 116 6.32 2.51 1.68
N VAL A 117 6.83 2.40 0.46
CA VAL A 117 8.28 2.38 0.19
C VAL A 117 8.72 3.67 -0.47
N ASN A 118 9.93 4.14 -0.16
CA ASN A 118 10.56 5.30 -0.77
C ASN A 118 11.73 4.82 -1.62
N TYR A 119 11.51 4.67 -2.92
CA TYR A 119 12.44 4.02 -3.84
C TYR A 119 13.84 4.66 -3.81
N ASN A 120 13.91 6.00 -3.89
CA ASN A 120 15.18 6.72 -3.90
C ASN A 120 15.77 6.96 -2.49
N SER A 121 14.98 6.77 -1.43
CA SER A 121 15.46 6.86 -0.05
C SER A 121 15.85 5.51 0.56
N ASN A 122 15.67 4.40 -0.16
CA ASN A 122 16.08 3.06 0.28
C ASN A 122 15.47 2.63 1.63
N ASN A 123 14.21 3.02 1.87
CA ASN A 123 13.50 2.71 3.11
C ASN A 123 12.00 2.47 2.90
N ALA A 124 11.38 1.77 3.84
CA ALA A 124 9.95 1.81 4.08
C ALA A 124 9.61 2.99 5.00
N GLY A 125 8.43 3.56 4.82
CA GLY A 125 7.92 4.67 5.58
C GLY A 125 6.54 4.36 6.14
N ILE A 126 6.36 4.66 7.43
CA ILE A 126 5.15 4.40 8.21
C ILE A 126 4.62 5.72 8.73
N LEU A 127 3.36 6.01 8.40
CA LEU A 127 2.64 7.14 8.94
C LEU A 127 1.50 6.60 9.80
N LEU A 128 1.61 6.80 11.12
CA LEU A 128 0.61 6.32 12.06
C LEU A 128 -0.63 7.21 12.04
N ASN A 129 -1.80 6.59 11.96
CA ASN A 129 -3.09 7.27 11.95
C ASN A 129 -3.44 7.78 13.35
N ILE A 130 -3.87 9.04 13.47
CA ILE A 130 -4.27 9.62 14.76
C ILE A 130 -5.79 9.64 14.97
N GLY A 131 -6.57 9.09 14.02
CA GLY A 131 -7.99 8.74 14.20
C GLY A 131 -9.02 9.74 13.71
N ASN A 132 -8.63 10.69 12.88
CA ASN A 132 -9.56 11.65 12.25
C ASN A 132 -9.21 11.89 10.77
N GLY A 133 -8.65 10.88 10.10
CA GLY A 133 -8.11 11.02 8.74
C GLY A 133 -6.86 11.89 8.70
N THR A 134 -6.12 11.97 9.81
CA THR A 134 -4.77 12.55 9.84
C THR A 134 -3.73 11.58 10.37
N PHE A 135 -2.47 11.87 10.03
CA PHE A 135 -1.36 11.00 10.29
C PHE A 135 -0.20 11.75 10.95
N ALA A 136 0.52 11.05 11.83
CA ALA A 136 1.76 11.52 12.40
C ALA A 136 2.87 11.64 11.33
N ALA A 137 3.96 12.31 11.69
CA ALA A 137 5.15 12.36 10.84
C ALA A 137 5.68 10.96 10.54
N GLN A 138 6.20 10.77 9.32
CA GLN A 138 6.70 9.48 8.87
C GLN A 138 7.86 8.98 9.75
N LYS A 139 7.77 7.72 10.17
CA LYS A 139 8.91 6.93 10.65
C LYS A 139 9.45 6.11 9.50
N THR A 140 10.77 5.94 9.43
CA THR A 140 11.41 5.20 8.34
C THR A 140 12.23 4.01 8.85
N TYR A 141 12.26 2.96 8.04
CA TYR A 141 13.00 1.73 8.30
C TYR A 141 13.77 1.35 7.05
N SER A 142 15.08 1.09 7.16
CA SER A 142 15.89 0.67 6.02
C SER A 142 15.40 -0.66 5.45
N THR A 143 15.26 -0.75 4.12
CA THR A 143 14.67 -1.90 3.42
C THR A 143 15.59 -2.52 2.35
N GLY A 144 16.84 -2.05 2.27
CA GLY A 144 17.73 -2.33 1.13
C GLY A 144 17.63 -1.26 0.04
N THR A 145 18.26 -1.52 -1.11
CA THR A 145 18.38 -0.55 -2.21
C THR A 145 17.24 -0.67 -3.21
N ALA A 146 16.62 0.47 -3.56
CA ALA A 146 15.53 0.54 -4.52
C ALA A 146 14.32 -0.36 -4.17
N PRO A 147 13.67 -0.15 -3.00
CA PRO A 147 12.46 -0.88 -2.66
C PRO A 147 11.34 -0.54 -3.65
N THR A 148 10.75 -1.56 -4.25
CA THR A 148 9.76 -1.44 -5.34
C THR A 148 8.33 -1.67 -4.88
N SER A 149 8.13 -2.61 -3.96
CA SER A 149 6.81 -3.03 -3.50
C SER A 149 6.79 -3.32 -2.01
N VAL A 150 5.65 -3.03 -1.37
CA VAL A 150 5.37 -3.36 0.03
C VAL A 150 4.04 -4.09 0.17
N ALA A 151 4.01 -5.06 1.07
CA ALA A 151 2.81 -5.71 1.58
C ALA A 151 2.82 -5.68 3.12
N ALA A 152 1.63 -5.81 3.72
CA ALA A 152 1.47 -5.95 5.16
C ALA A 152 0.66 -7.21 5.48
N ALA A 153 1.21 -8.09 6.31
CA ALA A 153 0.59 -9.35 6.71
C ALA A 153 1.31 -9.92 7.95
N ASP A 154 0.59 -10.64 8.80
CA ASP A 154 1.19 -11.37 9.92
C ASP A 154 1.89 -12.63 9.41
N VAL A 155 3.21 -12.59 9.22
CA VAL A 155 3.98 -13.73 8.66
C VAL A 155 4.63 -14.60 9.72
N ASN A 156 4.56 -14.20 10.99
CA ASN A 156 5.11 -14.95 12.12
C ASN A 156 4.04 -15.56 13.04
N GLY A 157 2.75 -15.28 12.79
CA GLY A 157 1.61 -15.82 13.52
C GLY A 157 1.37 -15.16 14.88
N ASP A 158 1.88 -13.95 15.13
CA ASP A 158 1.74 -13.26 16.41
C ASP A 158 0.53 -12.32 16.50
N GLY A 159 -0.28 -12.27 15.44
CA GLY A 159 -1.49 -11.47 15.34
C GLY A 159 -1.23 -10.02 14.92
N LYS A 160 -0.01 -9.64 14.55
CA LYS A 160 0.34 -8.27 14.17
C LYS A 160 0.80 -8.23 12.70
N PRO A 161 0.29 -7.30 11.89
CA PRO A 161 0.80 -7.15 10.53
C PRO A 161 2.28 -6.77 10.52
N ASP A 162 3.11 -7.63 9.94
CA ASP A 162 4.51 -7.37 9.60
C ASP A 162 4.59 -6.63 8.26
N ILE A 163 5.77 -6.09 7.93
CA ILE A 163 6.01 -5.42 6.65
C ILE A 163 6.93 -6.26 5.78
N ILE A 164 6.49 -6.52 4.55
CA ILE A 164 7.22 -7.29 3.55
C ILE A 164 7.59 -6.35 2.40
N VAL A 165 8.87 -6.28 2.03
CA VAL A 165 9.38 -5.33 1.03
C VAL A 165 10.19 -6.04 -0.05
N ALA A 166 9.80 -5.87 -1.32
CA ALA A 166 10.63 -6.28 -2.46
C ALA A 166 11.70 -5.22 -2.75
N SER A 167 12.94 -5.65 -2.97
CA SER A 167 14.11 -4.80 -3.23
C SER A 167 14.75 -5.17 -4.56
N SER A 168 14.54 -4.34 -5.58
CA SER A 168 14.87 -4.72 -6.96
C SER A 168 16.37 -4.83 -7.22
N THR A 169 17.19 -4.00 -6.57
CA THR A 169 18.64 -3.98 -6.81
C THR A 169 19.37 -5.08 -6.03
N LEU A 170 18.82 -5.50 -4.88
CA LEU A 170 19.42 -6.54 -4.05
C LEU A 170 18.87 -7.95 -4.33
N ASN A 171 17.92 -8.08 -5.26
CA ASN A 171 17.26 -9.35 -5.60
C ASN A 171 16.77 -10.11 -4.35
N ASN A 172 16.11 -9.38 -3.45
CA ASN A 172 15.64 -9.97 -2.20
C ASN A 172 14.29 -9.39 -1.76
N VAL A 173 13.68 -10.11 -0.82
CA VAL A 173 12.56 -9.63 -0.03
C VAL A 173 13.01 -9.42 1.41
N GLY A 174 12.65 -8.27 1.97
CA GLY A 174 12.75 -7.97 3.38
C GLY A 174 11.49 -8.29 4.15
N VAL A 175 11.65 -8.77 5.37
CA VAL A 175 10.60 -8.86 6.37
C VAL A 175 11.01 -8.02 7.57
N LEU A 176 10.19 -7.05 7.94
CA LEU A 176 10.32 -6.27 9.16
C LEU A 176 9.23 -6.72 10.12
N LEU A 177 9.61 -7.44 11.17
CA LEU A 177 8.66 -7.96 12.15
C LEU A 177 8.14 -6.84 13.05
N ASN A 178 6.83 -6.83 13.26
CA ASN A 178 6.14 -5.82 14.05
C ASN A 178 6.26 -6.10 15.55
N THR A 179 6.56 -5.06 16.33
CA THR A 179 6.58 -5.16 17.80
C THR A 179 5.20 -4.98 18.44
N GLY A 180 4.23 -4.44 17.68
CA GLY A 180 2.84 -4.23 18.10
C GLY A 180 2.51 -2.81 18.55
N ASN A 181 3.41 -1.85 18.39
CA ASN A 181 3.19 -0.45 18.74
C ASN A 181 3.54 0.51 17.60
N GLY A 182 3.50 0.04 16.35
CA GLY A 182 3.92 0.79 15.18
C GLY A 182 5.44 0.99 15.11
N THR A 183 6.20 0.07 15.71
CA THR A 183 7.66 -0.03 15.52
C THR A 183 8.06 -1.45 15.10
N PHE A 184 9.17 -1.56 14.37
CA PHE A 184 9.59 -2.79 13.73
C PHE A 184 11.03 -3.13 14.08
N PHE A 185 11.33 -4.43 14.12
CA PHE A 185 12.69 -4.92 14.22
C PHE A 185 13.50 -4.63 12.95
N ALA A 186 14.82 -4.85 13.03
CA ALA A 186 15.66 -4.81 11.84
C ALA A 186 15.18 -5.86 10.82
N GLN A 187 15.29 -5.49 9.54
CA GLN A 187 14.87 -6.33 8.43
C GLN A 187 15.65 -7.66 8.42
N THR A 188 14.91 -8.76 8.28
CA THR A 188 15.46 -10.05 7.85
C THR A 188 15.24 -10.20 6.35
N THR A 189 16.26 -10.68 5.62
CA THR A 189 16.19 -10.77 4.16
C THR A 189 16.16 -12.21 3.68
N TYR A 190 15.41 -12.43 2.60
CA TYR A 190 15.28 -13.70 1.89
C TYR A 190 15.57 -13.47 0.42
N SER A 191 16.38 -14.33 -0.19
CA SER A 191 16.68 -14.22 -1.61
C SER A 191 15.41 -14.36 -2.46
N ALA A 192 15.27 -13.47 -3.42
CA ALA A 192 14.33 -13.59 -4.53
C ALA A 192 15.13 -13.82 -5.82
N ASP A 193 14.44 -13.89 -6.95
CA ASP A 193 15.10 -13.90 -8.26
C ASP A 193 15.38 -12.45 -8.73
N THR A 194 15.66 -12.28 -10.01
CA THR A 194 16.23 -11.08 -10.59
C THR A 194 15.19 -9.96 -10.70
N VAL A 195 15.49 -8.78 -10.12
CA VAL A 195 14.65 -7.57 -10.13
C VAL A 195 13.22 -7.87 -9.62
N PRO A 196 13.06 -8.20 -8.32
CA PRO A 196 11.75 -8.34 -7.71
C PRO A 196 11.00 -7.01 -7.77
N TYR A 197 9.78 -7.06 -8.30
CA TYR A 197 9.01 -5.86 -8.64
C TYR A 197 7.75 -5.71 -7.79
N CYS A 198 7.06 -6.81 -7.52
CA CYS A 198 5.83 -6.83 -6.74
C CYS A 198 5.90 -7.95 -5.71
N VAL A 199 5.44 -7.66 -4.49
CA VAL A 199 5.24 -8.66 -3.46
C VAL A 199 3.78 -8.65 -3.02
N ILE A 200 3.20 -9.84 -2.89
CA ILE A 200 1.90 -10.07 -2.26
C ILE A 200 2.04 -11.20 -1.25
N VAL A 201 1.09 -11.29 -0.33
CA VAL A 201 1.07 -12.33 0.71
C VAL A 201 -0.27 -13.05 0.65
N ALA A 202 -0.22 -14.38 0.58
CA ALA A 202 -1.39 -15.25 0.61
C ALA A 202 -0.96 -16.67 0.98
N ASP A 203 -1.86 -17.43 1.60
CA ASP A 203 -1.68 -18.88 1.74
C ASP A 203 -1.95 -19.53 0.37
N VAL A 204 -0.88 -20.00 -0.30
CA VAL A 204 -1.00 -20.63 -1.63
C VAL A 204 -0.96 -22.15 -1.57
N ASN A 205 -0.61 -22.72 -0.42
CA ASN A 205 -0.46 -24.15 -0.25
C ASN A 205 -1.62 -24.79 0.55
N GLY A 206 -2.46 -23.96 1.19
CA GLY A 206 -3.64 -24.36 1.97
C GLY A 206 -3.35 -24.77 3.41
N ASP A 207 -2.20 -24.42 3.98
CA ASP A 207 -1.80 -24.78 5.35
C ASP A 207 -2.24 -23.78 6.42
N GLY A 208 -2.89 -22.69 6.02
CA GLY A 208 -3.37 -21.62 6.88
C GLY A 208 -2.30 -20.59 7.26
N LYS A 209 -1.09 -20.68 6.71
CA LYS A 209 0.00 -19.73 6.94
C LYS A 209 0.21 -18.87 5.70
N PRO A 210 0.41 -17.56 5.88
CA PRO A 210 0.66 -16.68 4.75
C PRO A 210 2.04 -16.95 4.13
N ASP A 211 2.06 -17.21 2.83
CA ASP A 211 3.27 -17.31 2.02
C ASP A 211 3.58 -15.98 1.33
N ILE A 212 4.87 -15.74 1.06
CA ILE A 212 5.32 -14.55 0.34
C ILE A 212 5.46 -14.90 -1.15
N ILE A 213 4.75 -14.16 -2.01
CA ILE A 213 4.77 -14.36 -3.46
C ILE A 213 5.41 -13.14 -4.11
N VAL A 214 6.41 -13.36 -4.95
CA VAL A 214 7.23 -12.32 -5.55
C VAL A 214 7.18 -12.42 -7.06
N VAL A 215 6.79 -11.34 -7.73
CA VAL A 215 6.91 -11.23 -9.19
C VAL A 215 8.28 -10.66 -9.51
N ASN A 216 9.09 -11.42 -10.24
CA ASN A 216 10.44 -11.04 -10.63
C ASN A 216 10.44 -10.58 -12.08
N ASN A 217 10.63 -9.29 -12.29
CA ASN A 217 10.57 -8.70 -13.62
C ASN A 217 11.82 -9.00 -14.45
N GLY A 218 12.97 -9.21 -13.83
CA GLY A 218 14.22 -9.47 -14.53
C GLY A 218 14.41 -10.92 -14.97
N SER A 219 13.71 -11.85 -14.32
CA SER A 219 13.76 -13.29 -14.63
C SER A 219 12.47 -13.85 -15.23
N ASP A 220 11.48 -12.99 -15.51
CA ASP A 220 10.18 -13.36 -16.10
C ASP A 220 9.46 -14.51 -15.36
N ASN A 221 9.57 -14.54 -14.03
CA ASN A 221 8.99 -15.61 -13.22
C ASN A 221 8.36 -15.11 -11.91
N ILE A 222 7.79 -16.06 -11.16
CA ILE A 222 7.24 -15.83 -9.82
C ILE A 222 8.02 -16.73 -8.84
N SER A 223 8.51 -16.14 -7.75
CA SER A 223 9.03 -16.90 -6.60
C SER A 223 7.94 -17.04 -5.54
N VAL A 224 7.87 -18.19 -4.89
CA VAL A 224 7.04 -18.43 -3.72
C VAL A 224 7.94 -18.83 -2.56
N LEU A 225 7.92 -18.06 -1.48
CA LEU A 225 8.63 -18.32 -0.25
C LEU A 225 7.61 -18.86 0.75
N LEU A 226 7.60 -20.18 0.89
CA LEU A 226 6.65 -20.90 1.72
C LEU A 226 6.94 -20.72 3.21
N ASN A 227 5.90 -20.48 3.99
CA ASN A 227 5.99 -20.32 5.43
C ASN A 227 5.71 -21.64 6.14
N TYR A 228 6.75 -22.30 6.64
CA TYR A 228 6.62 -23.65 7.21
C TYR A 228 6.48 -23.70 8.73
N CYS A 229 6.64 -22.60 9.46
CA CYS A 229 6.71 -22.58 10.93
C CYS A 229 5.40 -22.18 11.57
#